data_AF-A0A7Y0BEL4-F1
#
_entry.id   AF-A0A7Y0BEL4-F1
#
_cell.length_a   1.000
_cell.length_b   1.000
_cell.length_c   1.000
_cell.angle_alpha   90.00
_cell.angle_beta   90.00
_cell.angle_gamma   90.00
#
_symmetry.space_group_name_H-M   'P 1'
#
loop_
_entity.id
_entity.type
_entity.pdbx_description
1 polymer ?
#
loop_
_entity_poly.entity_id
_entity_poly.type
_entity_poly.pdbx_seq_one_letter_code
_entity_poly.pdbx_strand_id
1 'polypeptide(L)' 'MTTLVVVKKAGQVAMAADTLVTFGDTRLSHRFEVNSKIFKVDTPAGTSYVGMAGTVAHFPVLRKAMAALP' A
#
# COMPACT_ATOMS: atom_id res chain seq x y z
N MET A 1 -13.36 -4.18 -0.62
CA MET A 1 -12.37 -5.25 -0.87
C MET A 1 -11.08 -4.63 -1.39
N THR A 2 -9.91 -5.12 -0.98
CA THR A 2 -8.58 -4.66 -1.46
C THR A 2 -7.81 -5.84 -2.04
N THR A 3 -7.19 -5.65 -3.19
CA THR A 3 -6.32 -6.61 -3.87
C THR A 3 -4.92 -6.04 -3.98
N LEU A 4 -3.95 -6.86 -3.57
CA LEU A 4 -2.53 -6.58 -3.73
C LEU A 4 -1.85 -7.81 -4.32
N VAL A 5 -1.05 -7.62 -5.36
CA VAL A 5 -0.33 -8.69 -6.04
C VAL A 5 1.15 -8.40 -6.03
N VAL A 6 1.93 -9.45 -5.78
CA VAL A 6 3.39 -9.43 -5.78
C VAL A 6 3.88 -10.65 -6.53
N VAL A 7 4.82 -10.44 -7.44
CA VAL A 7 5.52 -11.53 -8.14
C VAL A 7 7.03 -11.30 -8.07
N LYS A 8 7.79 -12.39 -8.01
CA LYS A 8 9.25 -12.36 -8.12
C LYS A 8 9.69 -13.33 -9.20
N LYS A 9 10.47 -12.85 -10.17
CA LYS A 9 11.01 -13.67 -11.27
C LYS A 9 12.37 -13.12 -11.69
N ALA A 10 13.35 -14.00 -11.87
CA ALA A 10 14.69 -13.65 -12.37
C ALA A 10 15.35 -12.45 -11.65
N GLY A 11 15.24 -12.39 -10.32
CA GLY A 11 15.78 -11.28 -9.52
C GLY A 11 14.94 -10.00 -9.51
N GLN A 12 13.92 -9.88 -10.36
CA GLN A 12 13.01 -8.74 -10.39
C GLN A 12 11.77 -9.00 -9.51
N VAL A 13 11.33 -7.97 -8.80
CA VAL A 13 10.03 -7.93 -8.11
C VAL A 13 9.11 -6.96 -8.84
N ALA A 14 7.86 -7.34 -9.03
CA ALA A 14 6.79 -6.45 -9.51
C ALA A 14 5.61 -6.51 -8.54
N MET A 15 5.05 -5.34 -8.24
CA MET A 15 3.92 -5.18 -7.32
C MET A 15 2.84 -4.33 -7.99
N ALA A 16 1.58 -4.67 -7.75
CA ALA A 16 0.44 -3.85 -8.12
C ALA A 16 -0.64 -3.92 -7.05
N ALA A 17 -1.43 -2.86 -6.95
CA ALA A 17 -2.59 -2.80 -6.07
C ALA A 17 -3.68 -1.98 -6.73
N ASP A 18 -4.93 -2.29 -6.42
CA ASP A 18 -6.04 -1.42 -6.82
C ASP A 18 -6.00 -0.10 -6.03
N THR A 19 -6.69 0.92 -6.54
CA THR A 19 -6.85 2.22 -5.89
C THR A 19 -8.23 2.42 -5.27
N LEU A 20 -9.08 1.38 -5.28
CA LEU A 20 -10.46 1.44 -4.83
C LEU A 20 -10.54 1.70 -3.32
N VAL A 21 -11.44 2.59 -2.94
CA VAL A 21 -11.87 2.83 -1.56
C VAL A 21 -13.37 2.53 -1.47
N THR A 22 -13.76 1.77 -0.46
CA THR A 22 -15.17 1.45 -0.19
C THR A 22 -15.57 1.80 1.23
N PHE A 23 -16.86 2.09 1.43
CA PHE A 23 -17.51 2.13 2.73
C PHE A 23 -18.58 1.04 2.75
N GLY A 24 -18.30 -0.07 3.47
CA GLY A 24 -19.01 -1.32 3.24
C GLY A 24 -18.85 -1.75 1.78
N ASP A 25 -19.98 -2.00 1.12
CA ASP A 25 -20.06 -2.39 -0.29
C ASP A 25 -20.12 -1.18 -1.25
N THR A 26 -20.22 0.04 -0.73
CA THR A 26 -20.30 1.25 -1.56
C THR A 26 -18.91 1.66 -2.01
N ARG A 27 -18.67 1.69 -3.33
CA ARG A 27 -17.50 2.35 -3.92
C ARG A 27 -17.59 3.86 -3.71
N LEU A 28 -16.55 4.45 -3.13
CA LEU A 28 -16.44 5.90 -3.03
C LEU A 28 -16.03 6.51 -4.37
N SER A 29 -16.34 7.79 -4.55
CA SER A 29 -16.08 8.51 -5.79
C SER A 29 -14.58 8.62 -6.11
N HIS A 30 -14.27 8.98 -7.36
CA HIS A 30 -12.91 9.17 -7.86
C HIS A 30 -12.04 10.10 -7.00
N ARG A 31 -12.64 10.98 -6.20
CA ARG A 31 -11.92 11.86 -5.25
C ARG A 31 -11.10 11.08 -4.22
N PHE A 32 -11.45 9.81 -3.98
CA PHE A 32 -10.75 8.91 -3.05
C PHE A 32 -9.81 7.92 -3.75
N GLU A 33 -9.71 7.94 -5.09
CA GLU A 33 -8.90 6.98 -5.87
C GLU A 33 -7.41 7.34 -5.93
N VAL A 34 -7.00 8.52 -5.44
CA VAL A 34 -5.58 8.83 -5.20
C VAL A 34 -5.11 8.16 -3.91
N ASN A 35 -5.35 6.86 -3.78
CA ASN A 35 -5.05 6.05 -2.61
C ASN A 35 -3.99 4.99 -2.96
N SER A 36 -2.71 5.37 -2.87
CA SER A 36 -1.63 4.41 -3.06
C SER A 36 -1.53 3.46 -1.87
N LYS A 37 -1.83 2.18 -2.13
CA LYS A 37 -1.72 1.09 -1.16
C LYS A 37 -0.31 0.50 -1.06
N ILE A 38 0.60 0.96 -1.91
CA ILE A 38 2.02 0.60 -1.89
C ILE A 38 2.82 1.85 -1.53
N PHE A 39 3.77 1.72 -0.61
CA PHE A 39 4.68 2.80 -0.22
C PHE A 39 6.11 2.30 -0.03
N LYS A 40 7.06 3.23 -0.12
CA LYS A 40 8.49 2.96 0.09
C LYS A 40 8.84 3.17 1.57
N VAL A 41 9.75 2.36 2.06
CA VAL A 41 10.40 2.51 3.37
C VAL A 41 11.89 2.38 3.15
N ASP A 42 12.66 3.39 3.53
CA ASP A 42 14.11 3.32 3.49
C ASP A 42 14.61 2.59 4.73
N THR A 43 15.48 1.61 4.52
CA THR A 43 16.05 0.77 5.59
C THR A 43 17.58 0.79 5.48
N PRO A 44 18.33 0.38 6.52
CA PRO A 44 19.79 0.27 6.44
C PRO A 44 20.29 -0.66 5.31
N ALA A 45 19.46 -1.61 4.87
CA ALA A 45 19.78 -2.53 3.78
C ALA A 45 19.33 -2.02 2.39
N GLY A 46 18.76 -0.81 2.31
CA GLY A 46 18.22 -0.19 1.09
C GLY A 46 16.70 0.00 1.13
N THR A 47 16.15 0.47 0.01
CA THR A 47 14.71 0.76 -0.11
C THR A 47 13.89 -0.53 -0.16
N SER A 48 12.91 -0.64 0.73
CA SER A 48 11.87 -1.67 0.73
C SER A 48 10.54 -1.11 0.25
N TYR A 49 9.68 -1.98 -0.28
CA TYR A 49 8.31 -1.63 -0.67
C TYR A 49 7.31 -2.40 0.19
N VAL A 50 6.33 -1.69 0.74
CA VAL A 50 5.30 -2.24 1.61
C VAL A 50 3.94 -2.06 0.97
N GLY A 51 3.20 -3.15 0.84
CA GLY A 51 1.83 -3.19 0.39
C GLY A 51 0.84 -3.31 1.54
N MET A 52 -0.28 -2.59 1.50
CA MET A 52 -1.29 -2.60 2.55
C MET A 52 -2.65 -3.06 2.04
N ALA A 53 -3.26 -4.02 2.74
CA ALA A 53 -4.65 -4.43 2.57
C ALA A 53 -5.37 -4.35 3.92
N GLY A 54 -6.67 -4.04 3.88
CA GLY A 54 -7.50 -3.80 5.07
C GLY A 54 -8.08 -2.40 5.12
N THR A 55 -8.40 -1.93 6.33
CA THR A 55 -9.05 -0.62 6.55
C THR A 55 -8.13 0.55 6.21
N VAL A 56 -8.57 1.40 5.28
CA VAL A 56 -7.78 2.56 4.78
C VAL A 56 -7.43 3.54 5.90
N ALA A 57 -8.23 3.63 6.96
CA ALA A 57 -7.96 4.49 8.12
C ALA A 57 -6.61 4.18 8.81
N HIS A 58 -6.11 2.95 8.72
CA HIS A 58 -4.82 2.56 9.32
C HIS A 58 -3.61 2.86 8.44
N PHE A 59 -3.81 3.15 7.15
CA PHE A 59 -2.70 3.31 6.20
C PHE A 59 -1.79 4.50 6.54
N PRO A 60 -2.31 5.70 6.90
CA PRO A 60 -1.45 6.81 7.30
C PRO A 60 -0.68 6.53 8.60
N VAL A 61 -1.31 5.82 9.54
CA VAL A 61 -0.71 5.48 10.84
C VAL A 61 0.47 4.54 10.63
N LEU A 62 0.29 3.45 9.88
CA LEU A 62 1.36 2.50 9.59
C LEU A 62 2.50 3.17 8.81
N ARG A 63 2.17 3.98 7.79
CA ARG A 63 3.20 4.71 7.02
C ARG A 63 4.04 5.60 7.91
N LYS A 64 3.41 6.37 8.80
CA LYS A 64 4.11 7.25 9.75
C LYS A 64 4.96 6.45 10.73
N ALA A 65 4.42 5.36 11.29
CA ALA A 65 5.14 4.52 12.23
C ALA A 65 6.40 3.92 11.58
N MET A 66 6.26 3.34 10.38
CA MET A 66 7.40 2.73 9.69
C MET A 66 8.46 3.74 9.26
N ALA A 67 8.06 4.95 8.88
CA ALA A 67 9.01 6.02 8.53
C ALA A 67 9.73 6.62 9.76
N ALA A 68 9.22 6.39 10.97
CA ALA A 68 9.80 6.87 12.22
C ALA A 68 10.64 5.81 12.95
N LEU A 69 10.70 4.58 12.42
CA LEU A 69 11.57 3.54 12.99
C LEU A 69 13.04 3.91 12.73
N PRO A 70 13.93 3.72 13.73
CA PRO A 70 15.35 4.02 13.62
C PRO A 70 16.10 3.07 12.66
#